data_AF-A0A7S4IYA7-F1
#
_entry.id   AF-A0A7S4IYA7-F1
#
_cell.length_a   1.000
_cell.length_b   1.000
_cell.length_c   1.000
_cell.angle_alpha   90.00
_cell.angle_beta   90.00
_cell.angle_gamma   90.00
#
_symmetry.space_group_name_H-M   'P 1'
#
loop_
_entity.id
_entity.type
_entity.pdbx_description
1 polymer ?
#
loop_
_entity_poly.entity_id
_entity_poly.type
_entity_poly.pdbx_seq_one_letter_code
_entity_poly.pdbx_strand_id
1 'polypeptide(L)'
;MLVLAGLPAWLMAYSSHEQDKVVSGLFDSLGWPTNGSCVEFGYKGEGDSNSQLFRERHQWSCLLMDGSDRSIKMSPTHLQVKKEFITSENIAQLFHKYRVPTTVDYVSIDLDSTDIWILRTLLESEFRPRVVTIEYNSNYPAGRPICFPNPAWEQLNNETAFWDSRGHYSGSSASAIEAAARER
;
A
#
# COMPACT_ATOMS: atom_id res chain seq x y z
N MET A 1 -17.80 30.58 -4.04
CA MET A 1 -18.40 29.91 -2.88
C MET A 1 -19.48 28.98 -3.40
N LEU A 2 -19.11 27.75 -3.78
CA LEU A 2 -20.06 26.74 -4.23
C LEU A 2 -20.40 25.87 -3.02
N VAL A 3 -21.66 25.94 -2.59
CA VAL A 3 -22.22 25.05 -1.57
C VAL A 3 -22.59 23.75 -2.28
N LEU A 4 -21.84 22.68 -2.04
CA LEU A 4 -22.20 21.33 -2.49
C LEU A 4 -23.08 20.67 -1.42
N ALA A 5 -24.38 20.95 -1.48
CA ALA A 5 -25.38 20.14 -0.80
C ALA A 5 -25.81 19.01 -1.76
N GLY A 6 -25.58 17.75 -1.36
CA GLY A 6 -26.21 16.58 -2.00
C GLY A 6 -25.31 15.52 -2.63
N LEU A 7 -24.16 15.18 -2.05
CA LEU A 7 -23.49 13.92 -2.44
C LEU A 7 -24.19 12.72 -1.75
N PRO A 8 -24.53 11.66 -2.49
CA PRO A 8 -25.24 10.51 -1.96
C PRO A 8 -24.34 9.60 -1.11
N ALA A 9 -24.95 8.87 -0.18
CA ALA A 9 -24.30 8.05 0.87
C ALA A 9 -23.41 6.89 0.39
N TRP A 10 -23.14 6.75 -0.91
CA TRP A 10 -22.27 5.71 -1.51
C TRP A 10 -20.88 6.23 -1.88
N LEU A 11 -20.55 7.47 -1.49
CA LEU A 11 -19.21 8.05 -1.46
C LEU A 11 -18.49 7.79 -0.11
N MET A 12 -18.85 6.69 0.58
CA MET A 12 -18.20 6.29 1.81
C MET A 12 -16.79 5.82 1.46
N ALA A 13 -15.79 6.56 1.91
CA ALA A 13 -14.39 6.15 1.79
C ALA A 13 -14.20 4.85 2.59
N TYR A 14 -13.67 3.82 1.93
CA TYR A 14 -13.32 2.54 2.54
C TYR A 14 -11.91 2.57 3.14
N SER A 15 -11.03 3.37 2.53
CA SER A 15 -9.66 3.62 3.00
C SER A 15 -9.57 4.91 3.80
N SER A 16 -8.62 4.96 4.73
CA SER A 16 -8.22 6.21 5.37
C SER A 16 -7.89 7.31 4.36
N HIS A 17 -8.31 8.53 4.66
CA HIS A 17 -8.09 9.72 3.84
C HIS A 17 -8.62 9.63 2.39
N GLU A 18 -9.58 8.75 2.11
CA GLU A 18 -10.26 8.63 0.80
C GLU A 18 -9.33 8.28 -0.38
N GLN A 19 -8.23 7.58 -0.12
CA GLN A 19 -7.25 7.16 -1.13
C GLN A 19 -7.90 6.30 -2.23
N ASP A 20 -8.87 5.47 -1.87
CA ASP A 20 -9.69 4.64 -2.75
C ASP A 20 -10.42 5.45 -3.84
N LYS A 21 -10.81 6.70 -3.57
CA LYS A 21 -11.43 7.58 -4.59
C LYS A 21 -10.44 8.00 -5.68
N VAL A 22 -9.20 8.31 -5.29
CA VAL A 22 -8.14 8.66 -6.24
C VAL A 22 -7.80 7.47 -7.13
N VAL A 23 -7.63 6.29 -6.52
CA VAL A 23 -7.34 5.06 -7.26
C VAL A 23 -8.50 4.67 -8.18
N SER A 24 -9.76 4.87 -7.76
CA SER A 24 -10.93 4.64 -8.62
C SER A 24 -10.92 5.54 -9.86
N GLY A 25 -10.60 6.83 -9.70
CA GLY A 25 -10.49 7.74 -10.85
C GLY A 25 -9.37 7.35 -11.82
N LEU A 26 -8.29 6.73 -11.33
CA LEU A 26 -7.28 6.13 -12.20
C LEU A 26 -7.85 4.96 -13.00
N PHE A 27 -8.62 4.06 -12.38
CA PHE A 27 -9.24 2.94 -13.11
C PHE A 27 -10.37 3.38 -14.05
N ASP A 28 -11.08 4.46 -13.77
CA ASP A 28 -12.02 5.08 -14.73
C ASP A 28 -11.30 5.50 -16.02
N SER A 29 -10.05 5.95 -15.90
CA SER A 29 -9.21 6.36 -17.04
C SER A 29 -8.50 5.18 -17.71
N LEU A 30 -8.02 4.22 -16.92
CA LEU A 30 -7.25 3.05 -17.40
C LEU A 30 -8.12 1.88 -17.87
N GLY A 31 -9.41 1.90 -17.55
CA GLY A 31 -10.34 0.80 -17.75
C GLY A 31 -10.32 -0.20 -16.60
N TRP A 32 -11.51 -0.47 -16.07
CA TRP A 32 -11.74 -1.44 -15.00
C TRP A 32 -11.61 -2.89 -15.50
N PRO A 33 -10.79 -3.74 -14.87
CA PRO A 33 -10.76 -5.17 -15.14
C PRO A 33 -12.02 -5.86 -14.59
N THR A 34 -12.56 -6.82 -15.34
CA THR A 34 -13.75 -7.60 -14.96
C THR A 34 -13.50 -8.60 -13.83
N ASN A 35 -12.26 -9.14 -13.74
CA ASN A 35 -11.84 -10.08 -12.70
C ASN A 35 -10.49 -9.62 -12.13
N GLY A 36 -10.46 -8.40 -11.60
CA GLY A 36 -9.21 -7.79 -11.17
C GLY A 36 -8.58 -8.49 -9.97
N SER A 37 -7.29 -8.24 -9.80
CA SER A 37 -6.49 -8.78 -8.71
C SER A 37 -5.76 -7.68 -7.96
N CYS A 38 -5.61 -7.84 -6.65
CA CYS A 38 -4.85 -6.89 -5.86
C CYS A 38 -3.96 -7.51 -4.80
N VAL A 39 -2.97 -6.74 -4.34
CA VAL A 39 -2.16 -7.06 -3.18
C VAL A 39 -2.12 -5.87 -2.24
N GLU A 40 -2.35 -6.09 -0.95
CA GLU A 40 -2.21 -5.08 0.09
C GLU A 40 -1.19 -5.54 1.14
N PHE A 41 -0.14 -4.75 1.28
CA PHE A 41 0.89 -4.88 2.30
C PHE A 41 0.61 -3.92 3.44
N GLY A 42 0.61 -4.45 4.67
CA GLY A 42 0.31 -3.70 5.88
C GLY A 42 -1.20 -3.48 6.07
N TYR A 43 -1.98 -4.52 5.80
CA TYR A 43 -3.43 -4.49 5.99
C TYR A 43 -3.80 -4.22 7.47
N LYS A 44 -4.55 -3.13 7.71
CA LYS A 44 -4.91 -2.66 9.07
C LYS A 44 -6.31 -3.08 9.54
N GLY A 45 -7.17 -3.57 8.64
CA GLY A 45 -8.54 -3.99 8.93
C GLY A 45 -9.57 -3.36 8.01
N GLU A 46 -10.81 -3.85 8.05
CA GLU A 46 -11.94 -3.21 7.35
C GLU A 46 -12.19 -1.81 7.91
N GLY A 47 -12.47 -0.84 7.04
CA GLY A 47 -12.58 0.59 7.33
C GLY A 47 -11.24 1.35 7.29
N ASP A 48 -10.12 0.64 7.18
CA ASP A 48 -8.77 1.20 7.02
C ASP A 48 -7.97 0.45 5.96
N SER A 49 -8.65 -0.29 5.08
CA SER A 49 -8.02 -1.10 4.04
C SER A 49 -8.01 -0.37 2.71
N ASN A 50 -6.83 -0.26 2.13
CA ASN A 50 -6.61 0.39 0.83
C ASN A 50 -7.15 -0.45 -0.33
N SER A 51 -7.52 -1.72 -0.10
CA SER A 51 -8.11 -2.62 -1.10
C SER A 51 -9.57 -2.97 -0.89
N GLN A 52 -10.19 -2.52 0.21
CA GLN A 52 -11.55 -2.93 0.57
C GLN A 52 -12.57 -2.59 -0.53
N LEU A 53 -12.46 -1.40 -1.14
CA LEU A 53 -13.33 -1.02 -2.26
C LEU A 53 -13.30 -2.06 -3.40
N PHE A 54 -12.11 -2.53 -3.79
CA PHE A 54 -11.95 -3.49 -4.89
C PHE A 54 -12.53 -4.86 -4.54
N ARG A 55 -12.38 -5.29 -3.27
CA ARG A 55 -12.95 -6.54 -2.78
C ARG A 55 -14.48 -6.49 -2.73
N GLU A 56 -15.04 -5.45 -2.13
CA GLU A 56 -16.49 -5.38 -1.88
C GLU A 56 -17.31 -4.97 -3.10
N ARG A 57 -16.82 -4.00 -3.89
CA ARG A 57 -17.58 -3.46 -5.03
C ARG A 57 -17.27 -4.14 -6.35
N HIS A 58 -16.01 -4.50 -6.55
CA HIS A 58 -15.55 -5.06 -7.81
C HIS A 58 -15.28 -6.57 -7.73
N GLN A 59 -15.43 -7.18 -6.54
CA GLN A 59 -15.24 -8.61 -6.31
C GLN A 59 -13.85 -9.10 -6.74
N TRP A 60 -12.84 -8.22 -6.65
CA TRP A 60 -11.48 -8.57 -7.00
C TRP A 60 -10.88 -9.58 -6.03
N SER A 61 -10.00 -10.44 -6.55
CA SER A 61 -9.21 -11.35 -5.73
C SER A 61 -8.03 -10.59 -5.13
N CYS A 62 -8.04 -10.42 -3.82
CA CYS A 62 -7.06 -9.59 -3.14
C CYS A 62 -6.28 -10.39 -2.09
N LEU A 63 -4.96 -10.34 -2.19
CA LEU A 63 -4.04 -10.89 -1.23
C LEU A 63 -3.74 -9.84 -0.15
N LEU A 64 -4.10 -10.14 1.09
CA LEU A 64 -3.89 -9.24 2.23
C LEU A 64 -2.77 -9.80 3.09
N MET A 65 -1.77 -8.97 3.40
CA MET A 65 -0.61 -9.33 4.21
C MET A 65 -0.35 -8.30 5.29
N ASP A 66 -0.03 -8.77 6.48
CA ASP A 66 0.43 -7.93 7.59
C ASP A 66 1.29 -8.74 8.57
N GLY A 67 2.21 -8.07 9.26
CA GLY A 67 3.11 -8.71 10.23
C GLY A 67 2.48 -8.92 11.61
N SER A 68 1.44 -8.16 11.94
CA SER A 68 0.83 -8.16 13.27
C SER A 68 -0.22 -9.25 13.43
N ASP A 69 -0.35 -9.80 14.65
CA ASP A 69 -1.48 -10.68 14.99
C ASP A 69 -2.80 -9.92 15.09
N ARG A 70 -2.74 -8.59 15.20
CA ARG A 70 -3.92 -7.73 15.41
C ARG A 70 -4.80 -7.72 14.17
N SER A 71 -4.22 -7.44 13.01
CA SER A 71 -4.93 -7.41 11.72
C SER A 71 -5.67 -8.72 11.45
N ILE A 72 -5.03 -9.85 11.72
CA ILE A 72 -5.59 -11.18 11.53
C ILE A 72 -6.74 -11.44 12.48
N LYS A 73 -6.58 -11.13 13.77
CA LYS A 73 -7.63 -11.37 14.79
C LYS A 73 -8.85 -10.46 14.63
N MET A 74 -8.64 -9.25 14.13
CA MET A 74 -9.72 -8.27 13.92
C MET A 74 -10.41 -8.45 12.57
N SER A 75 -9.85 -9.24 11.66
CA SER A 75 -10.45 -9.48 10.35
C SER A 75 -11.70 -10.36 10.43
N PRO A 76 -12.72 -10.08 9.61
CA PRO A 76 -13.82 -11.01 9.39
C PRO A 76 -13.32 -12.42 9.03
N THR A 77 -13.99 -13.46 9.53
CA THR A 77 -13.55 -14.86 9.38
C THR A 77 -13.47 -15.35 7.93
N HIS A 78 -14.18 -14.70 7.01
CA HIS A 78 -14.15 -14.99 5.58
C HIS A 78 -12.95 -14.37 4.87
N LEU A 79 -12.23 -13.45 5.51
CA LEU A 79 -11.03 -12.81 4.97
C LEU A 79 -9.78 -13.49 5.50
N GLN A 80 -8.98 -13.98 4.57
CA GLN A 80 -7.74 -14.67 4.92
C GLN A 80 -6.55 -13.71 4.80
N VAL A 81 -6.26 -13.00 5.89
CA VAL A 81 -5.02 -12.22 6.01
C VAL A 81 -3.84 -13.16 6.24
N LYS A 82 -2.77 -12.97 5.48
CA LYS A 82 -1.53 -13.75 5.59
C LYS A 82 -0.57 -13.06 6.55
N LYS A 83 -0.11 -13.78 7.57
CA LYS A 83 0.89 -13.28 8.51
C LYS A 83 2.27 -13.30 7.86
N GLU A 84 2.75 -12.14 7.44
CA GLU A 84 4.05 -12.00 6.78
C GLU A 84 4.74 -10.73 7.28
N PHE A 85 6.03 -10.82 7.64
CA PHE A 85 6.85 -9.65 7.87
C PHE A 85 7.51 -9.25 6.55
N ILE A 86 7.07 -8.14 5.97
CA ILE A 86 7.42 -7.77 4.60
C ILE A 86 8.69 -6.93 4.58
N THR A 87 9.64 -7.30 3.72
CA THR A 87 10.93 -6.62 3.56
C THR A 87 11.27 -6.51 2.09
N SER A 88 12.22 -5.64 1.75
CA SER A 88 12.72 -5.56 0.37
C SER A 88 13.36 -6.86 -0.09
N GLU A 89 13.89 -7.67 0.84
CA GLU A 89 14.55 -8.95 0.51
C GLU A 89 13.56 -10.07 0.16
N ASN A 90 12.31 -10.00 0.65
CA ASN A 90 11.34 -11.09 0.50
C ASN A 90 10.14 -10.75 -0.41
N ILE A 91 9.98 -9.49 -0.82
CA ILE A 91 8.78 -9.04 -1.54
C ILE A 91 8.45 -9.86 -2.79
N ALA A 92 9.44 -10.11 -3.65
CA ALA A 92 9.26 -10.91 -4.85
C ALA A 92 8.95 -12.38 -4.52
N GLN A 93 9.60 -12.93 -3.48
CA GLN A 93 9.32 -14.30 -3.01
C GLN A 93 7.90 -14.44 -2.49
N LEU A 94 7.36 -13.44 -1.80
CA LEU A 94 5.97 -13.44 -1.33
C LEU A 94 4.99 -13.43 -2.51
N PHE A 95 5.26 -12.65 -3.55
CA PHE A 95 4.45 -12.66 -4.78
C PHE A 95 4.45 -14.06 -5.44
N HIS A 96 5.60 -14.74 -5.53
CA HIS A 96 5.65 -16.11 -6.02
C HIS A 96 4.92 -17.11 -5.12
N LYS A 97 5.16 -17.03 -3.80
CA LYS A 97 4.57 -17.91 -2.78
C LYS A 97 3.04 -17.91 -2.87
N TYR A 98 2.45 -16.74 -3.11
CA TYR A 98 1.01 -16.57 -3.20
C TYR A 98 0.48 -16.55 -4.64
N ARG A 99 1.32 -16.86 -5.63
CA ARG A 99 0.94 -16.95 -7.05
C ARG A 99 0.30 -15.66 -7.58
N VAL A 100 0.84 -14.52 -7.16
CA VAL A 100 0.43 -13.20 -7.70
C VAL A 100 0.75 -13.18 -9.20
N PRO A 101 -0.20 -12.75 -10.06
CA PRO A 101 0.07 -12.63 -11.49
C PRO A 101 1.21 -11.64 -11.76
N THR A 102 2.01 -11.89 -12.81
CA THR A 102 3.08 -10.96 -13.22
C THR A 102 2.53 -9.56 -13.49
N THR A 103 1.31 -9.46 -14.03
CA THR A 103 0.56 -8.20 -14.16
C THR A 103 -0.62 -8.23 -13.19
N VAL A 104 -0.42 -7.67 -12.00
CA VAL A 104 -1.47 -7.46 -10.99
C VAL A 104 -2.13 -6.08 -11.22
N ASP A 105 -3.43 -5.95 -10.96
CA ASP A 105 -4.13 -4.69 -11.26
C ASP A 105 -3.82 -3.59 -10.26
N TYR A 106 -3.74 -3.93 -8.97
CA TYR A 106 -3.46 -2.96 -7.91
C TYR A 106 -2.52 -3.52 -6.83
N VAL A 107 -1.54 -2.72 -6.40
CA VAL A 107 -0.70 -3.03 -5.24
C VAL A 107 -0.69 -1.82 -4.30
N SER A 108 -1.00 -2.05 -3.03
CA SER A 108 -0.85 -1.07 -1.95
C SER A 108 0.35 -1.44 -1.08
N ILE A 109 1.24 -0.48 -0.85
CA ILE A 109 2.39 -0.57 0.06
C ILE A 109 2.21 0.44 1.20
N ASP A 110 1.88 -0.05 2.40
CA ASP A 110 1.60 0.77 3.59
C ASP A 110 2.13 0.03 4.85
N LEU A 111 3.45 -0.01 5.01
CA LEU A 111 4.19 -0.76 6.05
C LEU A 111 4.72 0.12 7.18
N ASP A 112 4.28 1.37 7.23
CA ASP A 112 4.61 2.33 8.26
C ASP A 112 6.14 2.53 8.46
N SER A 113 6.98 2.49 7.40
CA SER A 113 8.43 2.68 7.58
C SER A 113 9.27 2.78 6.28
N THR A 114 9.44 1.66 5.60
CA THR A 114 10.53 1.38 4.65
C THR A 114 10.00 1.10 3.25
N ASP A 115 8.80 1.59 2.99
CA ASP A 115 7.93 1.40 1.84
C ASP A 115 8.65 1.64 0.51
N ILE A 116 9.52 2.66 0.45
CA ILE A 116 10.30 2.99 -0.74
C ILE A 116 11.17 1.83 -1.22
N TRP A 117 11.73 1.05 -0.30
CA TRP A 117 12.60 -0.08 -0.62
C TRP A 117 11.79 -1.26 -1.14
N ILE A 118 10.58 -1.44 -0.63
CA ILE A 118 9.62 -2.41 -1.15
C ILE A 118 9.22 -2.06 -2.58
N LEU A 119 8.88 -0.80 -2.83
CA LEU A 119 8.55 -0.29 -4.17
C LEU A 119 9.70 -0.52 -5.13
N ARG A 120 10.91 -0.09 -4.75
CA ARG A 120 12.09 -0.21 -5.60
C ARG A 120 12.32 -1.67 -6.00
N THR A 121 12.36 -2.59 -5.04
CA THR A 121 12.58 -4.01 -5.34
C THR A 121 11.43 -4.60 -6.16
N LEU A 122 10.18 -4.20 -5.91
CA LEU A 122 9.04 -4.62 -6.73
C LEU A 122 9.20 -4.15 -8.19
N LEU A 123 9.65 -2.91 -8.42
CA LEU A 123 9.88 -2.37 -9.76
C LEU A 123 11.07 -3.02 -10.48
N GLU A 124 12.12 -3.40 -9.76
CA GLU A 124 13.28 -4.14 -10.27
C GLU A 124 12.99 -5.62 -10.59
N SER A 125 11.96 -6.21 -9.96
CA SER A 125 11.52 -7.59 -10.22
C SER A 125 10.85 -7.78 -11.60
N GLU A 126 10.37 -8.98 -11.91
CA GLU A 126 9.54 -9.27 -13.09
C GLU A 126 8.10 -8.74 -12.99
N PHE A 127 7.62 -8.37 -11.81
CA PHE A 127 6.23 -7.95 -11.63
C PHE A 127 5.97 -6.55 -12.20
N ARG A 128 4.79 -6.38 -12.80
CA ARG A 128 4.35 -5.20 -13.55
C ARG A 128 2.94 -4.81 -13.08
N PRO A 129 2.79 -4.31 -11.84
CA PRO A 129 1.52 -3.80 -11.36
C PRO A 129 1.00 -2.66 -12.27
N ARG A 130 -0.30 -2.62 -12.54
CA ARG A 130 -0.91 -1.53 -13.33
C ARG A 130 -1.00 -0.23 -12.53
N VAL A 131 -1.38 -0.33 -11.26
CA VAL A 131 -1.45 0.78 -10.32
C VAL A 131 -0.76 0.39 -9.02
N VAL A 132 0.04 1.31 -8.47
CA VAL A 132 0.67 1.16 -7.16
C VAL A 132 0.36 2.38 -6.30
N THR A 133 -0.04 2.16 -5.07
CA THR A 133 -0.06 3.17 -4.00
C THR A 133 1.03 2.86 -2.99
N ILE A 134 1.60 3.92 -2.43
CA ILE A 134 2.70 3.82 -1.49
C ILE A 134 2.57 4.94 -0.44
N GLU A 135 2.77 4.59 0.83
CA GLU A 135 2.84 5.57 1.92
C GLU A 135 4.05 6.49 1.76
N TYR A 136 3.86 7.79 2.03
CA TYR A 136 4.95 8.76 2.13
C TYR A 136 4.81 9.60 3.39
N ASN A 137 5.94 10.11 3.88
CA ASN A 137 5.99 11.03 4.99
C ASN A 137 5.78 12.47 4.52
N SER A 138 4.60 13.02 4.78
CA SER A 138 4.21 14.39 4.43
C SER A 138 4.87 15.48 5.29
N ASN A 139 5.55 15.11 6.38
CA ASN A 139 6.36 16.05 7.17
C ASN A 139 7.67 16.41 6.47
N TYR A 140 8.11 15.60 5.49
CA TYR A 140 9.28 15.93 4.69
C TYR A 140 8.95 16.91 3.55
N PRO A 141 9.85 17.86 3.23
CA PRO A 141 9.66 18.74 2.10
C PRO A 141 9.52 17.94 0.79
N ALA A 142 8.42 18.18 0.06
CA ALA A 142 8.10 17.41 -1.14
C ALA A 142 9.22 17.39 -2.20
N GLY A 143 9.98 18.48 -2.34
CA GLY A 143 11.07 18.60 -3.32
C GLY A 143 12.46 18.14 -2.85
N ARG A 144 12.58 17.48 -1.69
CA ARG A 144 13.86 16.94 -1.20
C ARG A 144 13.78 15.43 -1.05
N PRO A 145 14.61 14.65 -1.76
CA PRO A 145 14.60 13.20 -1.64
C PRO A 145 15.24 12.80 -0.31
N ILE A 146 14.38 12.55 0.66
CA ILE A 146 14.71 12.01 1.99
C ILE A 146 14.03 10.65 2.10
N CYS A 147 14.76 9.64 2.55
CA CYS A 147 14.23 8.31 2.81
C CYS A 147 14.83 7.72 4.09
N PHE A 148 14.03 6.91 4.77
CA PHE A 148 14.50 6.09 5.87
C PHE A 148 15.46 4.99 5.38
N PRO A 149 16.50 4.62 6.14
CA PRO A 149 17.45 3.61 5.69
C PRO A 149 16.80 2.23 5.58
N ASN A 150 17.35 1.37 4.73
CA ASN A 150 16.81 0.03 4.53
C ASN A 150 17.27 -0.90 5.67
N PRO A 151 16.34 -1.59 6.36
CA PRO A 151 16.66 -2.54 7.42
C PRO A 151 17.59 -3.69 6.99
N ALA A 152 17.63 -4.01 5.69
CA ALA A 152 18.48 -5.05 5.13
C ALA A 152 19.98 -4.76 5.29
N TRP A 153 20.37 -3.49 5.35
CA TRP A 153 21.78 -3.10 5.50
C TRP A 153 22.06 -2.15 6.66
N GLU A 154 21.04 -1.59 7.30
CA GLU A 154 21.17 -0.79 8.53
C GLU A 154 20.17 -1.28 9.60
N GLN A 155 20.69 -1.75 10.74
CA GLN A 155 19.83 -2.18 11.85
C GLN A 155 19.13 -0.97 12.46
N LEU A 156 17.82 -0.88 12.24
CA LEU A 156 16.97 0.08 12.92
C LEU A 156 16.74 -0.38 14.37
N ASN A 157 16.83 0.54 15.32
CA ASN A 157 16.33 0.26 16.66
C ASN A 157 14.79 0.29 16.65
N ASN A 158 14.14 -0.50 17.49
CA ASN A 158 12.67 -0.61 17.51
C ASN A 158 11.97 0.72 17.87
N GLU A 159 12.67 1.70 18.43
CA GLU A 159 12.12 3.01 18.80
C GLU A 159 12.09 3.99 17.62
N THR A 160 12.91 3.77 16.58
CA THR A 160 12.96 4.60 15.38
C THR A 160 12.45 3.89 14.13
N ALA A 161 12.25 2.57 14.18
CA ALA A 161 11.95 1.76 13.00
C ALA A 161 10.55 1.95 12.41
N PHE A 162 9.58 2.40 13.20
CA PHE A 162 8.17 2.47 12.81
C PHE A 162 7.62 3.86 13.05
N TRP A 163 6.54 4.24 12.37
CA TRP A 163 5.76 5.40 12.78
C TRP A 163 5.15 5.13 14.16
N ASP A 164 5.68 5.79 15.17
CA ASP A 164 5.09 5.84 16.51
C ASP A 164 4.62 7.26 16.82
N SER A 165 3.83 7.41 17.89
CA SER A 165 3.33 8.72 18.33
C SER A 165 4.41 9.66 18.88
N ARG A 166 5.69 9.27 18.80
CA ARG A 166 6.85 9.99 19.36
C ARG A 166 7.82 10.46 18.27
N GLY A 167 7.74 9.92 17.04
CA GLY A 167 8.65 10.26 15.95
C GLY A 167 7.98 10.38 14.58
N HIS A 168 7.95 11.59 14.02
CA HIS A 168 7.55 11.85 12.62
C HIS A 168 8.71 11.67 11.62
N TYR A 169 9.71 10.84 11.97
CA TYR A 169 10.97 10.72 11.26
C TYR A 169 11.08 9.45 10.40
N SER A 170 10.07 8.59 10.40
CA SER A 170 10.04 7.34 9.63
C SER A 170 9.49 7.61 8.22
N GLY A 171 9.59 6.64 7.30
CA GLY A 171 9.05 6.81 5.95
C GLY A 171 9.96 7.56 4.99
N SER A 172 9.41 7.92 3.84
CA SER A 172 10.14 8.61 2.78
C SER A 172 9.35 9.79 2.23
N SER A 173 10.04 10.83 1.80
CA SER A 173 9.46 11.98 1.11
C SER A 173 8.86 11.57 -0.24
N ALA A 174 7.88 12.35 -0.73
CA ALA A 174 7.30 12.12 -2.05
C ALA A 174 8.32 12.17 -3.20
N SER A 175 9.32 13.07 -3.16
CA SER A 175 10.36 13.11 -4.20
C SER A 175 11.35 11.95 -4.14
N ALA A 176 11.59 11.36 -2.97
CA ALA A 176 12.37 10.12 -2.90
C ALA A 176 11.63 8.97 -3.58
N ILE A 177 10.33 8.84 -3.33
CA ILE A 177 9.47 7.84 -3.98
C ILE A 177 9.43 8.07 -5.50
N GLU A 178 9.28 9.31 -5.95
CA GLU A 178 9.33 9.64 -7.37
C GLU A 178 10.68 9.25 -8.00
N ALA A 179 11.80 9.55 -7.31
CA ALA A 179 13.12 9.19 -7.78
C ALA A 179 13.26 7.67 -7.95
N ALA A 180 12.88 6.89 -6.93
CA ALA A 180 12.89 5.43 -7.00
C ALA A 180 12.01 4.87 -8.12
N ALA A 181 10.83 5.46 -8.35
CA ALA A 181 9.93 5.05 -9.43
C ALA A 181 10.49 5.32 -10.84
N ARG A 182 11.42 6.27 -10.97
CA ARG A 182 12.07 6.65 -12.24
C ARG A 182 13.37 5.89 -12.53
N GLU A 183 13.85 5.04 -11.62
CA GLU A 183 15.04 4.19 -11.85
C GLU A 183 14.80 3.07 -12.89
N ARG A 184 13.58 2.96 -13.42
CA ARG A 184 13.13 1.89 -14.31
C ARG A 184 13.08 2.29 -15.79
#